data_AF-A0A2V3IFQ7-F1
#
_entry.id   AF-A0A2V3IFQ7-F1
#
_cell.length_a   1.000
_cell.length_b   1.000
_cell.length_c   1.000
_cell.angle_alpha   90.00
_cell.angle_beta   90.00
_cell.angle_gamma   90.00
#
_symmetry.space_group_name_H-M   'P 1'
#
loop_
_entity.id
_entity.type
_entity.pdbx_description
1 polymer ?
#
loop_
_entity_poly.entity_id
_entity_poly.type
_entity_poly.pdbx_seq_one_letter_code
_entity_poly.pdbx_strand_id
1 'polypeptide(L)'
;MPGKSTTLFYTVDCAHPFITMLGMIAPSPDWIVQINNRNMVRDGKFITRDSGTMIAYDAGTDDGREFTSPVDASLDMPTEPQKNIAPLVEDETDRFQGRIVGRFLIQKIK
;
A
#
# COMPACT_ATOMS: atom_id res chain seq x y z
N MET A 1 -1.58 -9.21 -17.34
CA MET A 1 -2.48 -9.31 -16.16
C MET A 1 -3.49 -8.19 -16.30
N PRO A 2 -4.81 -8.45 -16.18
CA PRO A 2 -5.74 -7.34 -15.98
C PRO A 2 -5.30 -6.55 -14.74
N GLY A 3 -5.30 -5.23 -14.84
CA GLY A 3 -4.82 -4.31 -13.82
C GLY A 3 -4.55 -2.94 -14.43
N LYS A 4 -5.00 -1.87 -13.77
CA LYS A 4 -4.73 -0.50 -14.18
C LYS A 4 -3.40 -0.06 -13.56
N SER A 5 -2.51 0.54 -14.33
CA SER A 5 -1.34 1.22 -13.79
C SER A 5 -1.64 2.70 -13.57
N THR A 6 -1.11 3.24 -12.48
CA THR A 6 -1.07 4.68 -12.19
C THR A 6 0.40 5.06 -12.09
N THR A 7 0.78 6.14 -12.79
CA THR A 7 2.14 6.69 -12.75
C THR A 7 2.09 8.07 -12.12
N LEU A 8 2.98 8.30 -11.17
CA LEU A 8 3.14 9.58 -10.47
C LEU A 8 4.60 10.02 -10.58
N PHE A 9 4.82 11.33 -10.58
CA PHE A 9 6.15 11.94 -10.69
C PHE A 9 6.44 12.74 -9.42
N TYR A 10 7.61 12.49 -8.84
CA TYR A 10 8.06 13.14 -7.61
C TYR A 10 9.53 13.52 -7.74
N THR A 11 9.90 14.66 -7.15
CA THR A 11 11.29 15.09 -7.03
C THR A 11 11.90 14.52 -5.76
N VAL A 12 13.14 14.04 -5.86
CA VAL A 12 13.90 13.47 -4.76
C VAL A 12 15.27 14.15 -4.75
N ASP A 13 15.76 14.52 -3.57
CA ASP A 13 17.08 15.11 -3.38
C ASP A 13 17.83 14.43 -2.22
N CYS A 14 19.07 14.86 -1.94
CA CYS A 14 19.88 14.27 -0.88
C CYS A 14 19.34 14.56 0.54
N ALA A 15 18.52 15.60 0.73
CA ALA A 15 17.86 15.91 1.99
C ALA A 15 16.54 15.12 2.16
N HIS A 16 15.91 14.72 1.06
CA HIS A 16 14.64 13.98 1.04
C HIS A 16 14.73 12.71 0.16
N PRO A 17 15.58 11.71 0.50
CA PRO A 17 15.89 10.61 -0.41
C PRO A 17 14.88 9.45 -0.38
N PHE A 18 13.87 9.50 0.49
CA PHE A 18 12.95 8.38 0.72
C PHE A 18 11.60 8.59 0.03
N ILE A 19 11.09 7.52 -0.58
CA ILE A 19 9.73 7.45 -1.09
C ILE A 19 8.91 6.48 -0.23
N THR A 20 7.78 6.96 0.25
CA THR A 20 6.70 6.17 0.86
C THR A 20 5.42 6.48 0.10
N MET A 21 4.66 5.44 -0.27
CA MET A 21 3.38 5.57 -0.95
C MET A 21 2.43 4.51 -0.42
N LEU A 22 1.16 4.88 -0.34
CA LEU A 22 0.07 3.97 0.02
C LEU A 22 -1.08 4.14 -0.97
N GLY A 23 -1.88 3.10 -1.14
CA GLY A 23 -3.09 3.12 -1.94
C GLY A 23 -4.16 2.22 -1.35
N MET A 24 -5.40 2.71 -1.31
CA MET A 24 -6.55 1.93 -0.87
C MET A 24 -6.82 0.78 -1.84
N ILE A 25 -7.13 -0.40 -1.30
CA ILE A 25 -7.70 -1.49 -2.09
C ILE A 25 -9.20 -1.26 -2.16
N ALA A 26 -9.73 -0.92 -3.34
CA ALA A 26 -11.11 -0.49 -3.46
C ALA A 26 -12.05 -1.59 -4.00
N PRO A 27 -13.25 -1.74 -3.44
CA PRO A 27 -13.64 -1.26 -2.11
C PRO A 27 -13.00 -2.11 -1.00
N SER A 28 -12.99 -1.63 0.24
CA SER A 28 -12.55 -2.39 1.42
C SER A 28 -13.00 -1.65 2.68
N PRO A 29 -12.99 -2.30 3.85
CA PRO A 29 -13.12 -1.62 5.15
C PRO A 29 -12.03 -0.54 5.28
N ASP A 30 -10.76 -0.96 5.33
CA ASP A 30 -9.63 -0.03 5.41
C ASP A 30 -8.32 -0.59 4.83
N TRP A 31 -8.42 -1.58 3.92
CA TRP A 31 -7.26 -2.27 3.40
C TRP A 31 -6.42 -1.41 2.45
N ILE A 32 -5.10 -1.51 2.58
CA ILE A 32 -4.13 -0.76 1.80
C ILE A 32 -3.08 -1.66 1.17
N VAL A 33 -2.46 -1.15 0.11
CA VAL A 33 -1.11 -1.52 -0.31
C VAL A 33 -0.16 -0.39 0.03
N GLN A 34 1.09 -0.73 0.36
CA GLN A 34 2.11 0.29 0.66
C GLN A 34 3.51 -0.09 0.17
N ILE A 35 4.28 0.95 -0.10
CA ILE A 35 5.75 0.92 -0.12
C ILE A 35 6.24 1.89 0.97
N ASN A 36 7.17 1.46 1.79
CA ASN A 36 7.62 2.22 2.95
C ASN A 36 9.14 2.45 2.90
N ASN A 37 9.56 3.70 3.14
CA ASN A 37 10.95 4.13 3.30
C ASN A 37 11.90 3.60 2.22
N ARG A 38 11.49 3.71 0.95
CA ARG A 38 12.36 3.33 -0.17
C ARG A 38 13.44 4.39 -0.38
N ASN A 39 14.67 4.09 0.05
CA ASN A 39 15.81 4.99 -0.15
C ASN A 39 16.27 5.01 -1.61
N MET A 40 16.17 6.17 -2.24
CA MET A 40 16.55 6.42 -3.63
C MET A 40 18.01 6.86 -3.79
N VAL A 41 18.75 7.06 -2.70
CA VAL A 41 20.18 7.40 -2.71
C VAL A 41 20.97 6.29 -2.01
N ARG A 42 21.85 5.62 -2.75
CA ARG A 42 22.75 4.59 -2.21
C ARG A 42 24.18 4.93 -2.60
N ASP A 43 25.10 4.84 -1.64
CA ASP A 43 26.52 5.16 -1.83
C ASP A 43 26.74 6.54 -2.49
N GLY A 44 25.96 7.54 -2.05
CA GLY A 44 26.02 8.92 -2.56
C GLY A 44 25.49 9.12 -3.97
N LYS A 45 24.81 8.13 -4.56
CA LYS A 45 24.28 8.18 -5.93
C LYS A 45 22.78 7.87 -5.95
N PHE A 46 22.05 8.58 -6.81
CA PHE A 46 20.67 8.24 -7.10
C PHE A 46 20.59 6.89 -7.81
N ILE A 47 19.80 5.98 -7.26
CA ILE A 47 19.50 4.71 -7.93
C ILE A 47 18.64 4.98 -9.16
N THR A 48 18.82 4.16 -10.19
CA THR A 48 18.09 4.32 -11.45
C THR A 48 16.74 3.60 -11.44
N ARG A 49 16.60 2.57 -10.59
CA ARG A 49 15.42 1.71 -10.55
C ARG A 49 15.28 1.03 -9.19
N ASP A 50 14.04 0.90 -8.75
CA ASP A 50 13.62 0.07 -7.63
C ASP A 50 12.26 -0.56 -7.93
N SER A 51 12.07 -1.83 -7.58
CA SER A 51 10.81 -2.53 -7.88
C SER A 51 10.56 -3.68 -6.94
N GLY A 52 9.29 -4.04 -6.77
CA GLY A 52 8.90 -5.15 -5.92
C GLY A 52 7.42 -5.51 -6.07
N THR A 53 7.00 -6.45 -5.24
CA THR A 53 5.61 -6.91 -5.12
C THR A 53 4.99 -6.36 -3.85
N MET A 54 3.67 -6.18 -3.85
CA MET A 54 2.90 -5.69 -2.71
C MET A 54 1.90 -6.75 -2.27
N ILE A 55 1.74 -6.85 -0.95
CA ILE A 55 0.66 -7.58 -0.27
C ILE A 55 -0.29 -6.57 0.38
N ALA A 56 -1.48 -7.03 0.77
CA ALA A 56 -2.45 -6.20 1.45
C ALA A 56 -2.13 -6.06 2.95
N TYR A 57 -2.46 -4.89 3.49
CA TYR A 57 -2.37 -4.56 4.90
C TYR A 57 -3.72 -4.03 5.38
N ASP A 58 -4.03 -4.29 6.64
CA ASP A 58 -5.12 -3.68 7.39
C ASP A 58 -4.62 -2.37 8.03
N ALA A 59 -5.40 -1.29 7.96
CA ALA A 59 -4.98 0.00 8.51
C ALA A 59 -5.24 0.11 10.02
N GLY A 60 -6.07 -0.78 10.59
CA GLY A 60 -6.41 -0.84 12.01
C GLY A 60 -7.51 0.13 12.43
N THR A 61 -8.36 0.54 11.49
CA THR A 61 -9.39 1.58 11.66
C THR A 61 -10.82 1.07 11.45
N ASP A 62 -11.03 -0.03 10.71
CA ASP A 62 -12.32 -0.68 10.51
C ASP A 62 -12.20 -2.21 10.64
N ASP A 63 -12.94 -2.81 11.58
CA ASP A 63 -12.99 -4.26 11.88
C ASP A 63 -13.84 -5.06 10.87
N GLY A 64 -14.32 -4.42 9.79
CA GLY A 64 -15.00 -5.06 8.68
C GLY A 64 -14.13 -6.15 8.04
N ARG A 65 -14.76 -7.26 7.61
CA ARG A 65 -14.03 -8.47 7.18
C ARG A 65 -14.18 -8.81 5.70
N GLU A 66 -14.97 -8.04 4.97
CA GLU A 66 -15.35 -8.29 3.58
C GLU A 66 -15.18 -7.01 2.76
N PHE A 67 -15.10 -7.17 1.44
CA PHE A 67 -15.26 -6.04 0.53
C PHE A 67 -16.60 -5.34 0.79
N THR A 68 -16.57 -4.07 1.16
CA THR A 68 -17.77 -3.27 1.44
C THR A 68 -18.22 -2.49 0.20
N SER A 69 -19.40 -1.87 0.26
CA SER A 69 -19.81 -0.91 -0.77
C SER A 69 -19.30 0.47 -0.36
N PRO A 70 -18.65 1.25 -1.25
CA PRO A 70 -18.14 2.58 -0.89
C PRO A 70 -19.25 3.61 -0.67
N VAL A 71 -20.52 3.27 -0.93
CA VAL A 71 -21.68 4.16 -0.77
C VAL A 71 -22.57 3.77 0.41
N ASP A 72 -22.26 2.68 1.12
CA ASP A 72 -23.07 2.18 2.24
C ASP A 72 -22.26 2.17 3.53
N ALA A 73 -22.21 3.33 4.19
CA ALA A 73 -21.53 3.51 5.47
C ALA A 73 -22.19 2.71 6.62
N SER A 74 -23.34 2.06 6.41
CA SER A 74 -23.93 1.18 7.43
C SER A 74 -23.14 -0.12 7.62
N LEU A 75 -22.23 -0.42 6.69
CA LEU A 75 -21.32 -1.57 6.76
C LEU A 75 -19.99 -1.25 7.48
N ASP A 76 -19.74 0.03 7.80
CA ASP A 76 -18.53 0.44 8.51
C ASP A 76 -18.55 -0.08 9.95
N MET A 77 -17.44 -0.67 10.41
CA MET A 77 -17.30 -1.25 11.74
C MET A 77 -16.06 -0.67 12.43
N PRO A 78 -16.12 0.54 13.02
CA PRO A 78 -14.92 1.20 13.55
C PRO A 78 -14.14 0.35 14.56
N THR A 79 -12.83 0.25 14.38
CA THR A 79 -11.94 -0.44 15.32
C THR A 79 -11.68 0.43 16.55
N GLU A 80 -12.10 -0.03 17.74
CA GLU A 80 -11.95 0.71 18.99
C GLU A 80 -11.31 -0.14 20.11
N PRO A 81 -10.10 0.21 20.62
CA PRO A 81 -9.24 1.29 20.13
C PRO A 81 -8.64 0.96 18.75
N GLN A 82 -8.22 1.99 18.01
CA GLN A 82 -7.48 1.82 16.76
C GLN A 82 -6.23 0.94 16.94
N LYS A 83 -5.94 0.11 15.94
CA LYS A 83 -4.81 -0.82 15.91
C LYS A 83 -3.69 -0.27 15.03
N ASN A 84 -2.50 -0.87 15.15
CA ASN A 84 -1.40 -0.58 14.24
C ASN A 84 -1.65 -1.22 12.88
N ILE A 85 -1.06 -0.64 11.82
CA ILE A 85 -1.05 -1.23 10.49
C ILE A 85 -0.39 -2.63 10.55
N ALA A 86 -1.09 -3.64 10.04
CA ALA A 86 -0.64 -5.03 10.06
C ALA A 86 -0.87 -5.72 8.71
N PRO A 87 -0.01 -6.67 8.29
CA PRO A 87 -0.23 -7.41 7.06
C PRO A 87 -1.44 -8.35 7.20
N LEU A 88 -2.31 -8.41 6.18
CA LEU A 88 -3.50 -9.27 6.23
C LEU A 88 -3.15 -10.77 6.20
N VAL A 89 -1.99 -11.16 5.68
CA VAL A 89 -1.61 -12.59 5.52
C VAL A 89 -1.61 -13.41 6.83
N GLU A 90 -1.59 -12.75 7.98
CA GLU A 90 -1.64 -13.38 9.30
C GLU A 90 -3.04 -13.34 9.94
N ASP A 91 -4.04 -12.77 9.24
CA ASP A 91 -5.41 -12.58 9.69
C ASP A 91 -6.37 -13.55 8.98
N GLU A 92 -7.34 -14.09 9.71
CA GLU A 92 -8.46 -14.87 9.17
C GLU A 92 -9.31 -14.04 8.20
N THR A 93 -9.20 -12.71 8.23
CA THR A 93 -9.86 -11.79 7.30
C THR A 93 -9.17 -11.68 5.94
N ASP A 94 -8.04 -12.37 5.70
CA ASP A 94 -7.29 -12.27 4.45
C ASP A 94 -8.06 -12.78 3.22
N ARG A 95 -8.69 -11.85 2.50
CA ARG A 95 -9.36 -12.15 1.23
C ARG A 95 -8.41 -12.35 0.06
N PHE A 96 -7.12 -12.12 0.25
CA PHE A 96 -6.09 -12.27 -0.75
C PHE A 96 -5.32 -13.59 -0.60
N GLN A 97 -5.50 -14.34 0.50
CA GLN A 97 -4.86 -15.65 0.74
C GLN A 97 -3.33 -15.59 0.60
N GLY A 98 -2.71 -14.53 1.12
CA GLY A 98 -1.28 -14.26 1.03
C GLY A 98 -0.78 -13.94 -0.38
N ARG A 99 -1.68 -13.74 -1.34
CA ARG A 99 -1.29 -13.49 -2.73
C ARG A 99 -0.78 -12.06 -2.90
N ILE A 100 0.07 -11.90 -3.92
CA ILE A 100 0.52 -10.59 -4.40
C ILE A 100 -0.68 -9.85 -4.99
N VAL A 101 -0.99 -8.67 -4.45
CA VAL A 101 -2.10 -7.82 -4.90
C VAL A 101 -1.63 -6.67 -5.80
N GLY A 102 -0.32 -6.45 -5.91
CA GLY A 102 0.24 -5.41 -6.76
C GLY A 102 1.73 -5.51 -7.00
N ARG A 103 2.22 -4.66 -7.90
CA ARG A 103 3.65 -4.47 -8.17
C ARG A 103 3.94 -2.98 -8.24
N PHE A 104 5.11 -2.58 -7.78
CA PHE A 104 5.58 -1.21 -7.93
C PHE A 104 6.87 -1.16 -8.76
N LEU A 105 7.05 -0.05 -9.45
CA LEU A 105 8.27 0.31 -10.15
C LEU A 105 8.53 1.79 -9.90
N ILE A 106 9.65 2.10 -9.28
CA ILE A 106 10.20 3.44 -9.18
C ILE A 106 11.36 3.50 -10.17
N GLN A 107 11.37 4.50 -11.03
CA GLN A 107 12.41 4.67 -12.03
C GLN A 107 12.83 6.13 -12.12
N LYS A 108 14.14 6.37 -12.12
CA LYS A 108 14.70 7.68 -12.41
C LYS A 108 14.42 8.03 -13.87
N ILE A 109 13.84 9.20 -14.09
CA ILE A 109 13.57 9.73 -15.42
C ILE A 109 14.76 10.60 -15.85
N LYS A 110 15.05 10.58 -17.15
CA LYS A 110 16.13 11.39 -17.75
C LYS A 110 15.77 12.86 -17.76
#